data_AF-A0A6L3V250-F1
#
_entry.id   AF-A0A6L3V250-F1
#
_cell.length_a   1.000
_cell.length_b   1.000
_cell.length_c   1.000
_cell.angle_alpha   90.00
_cell.angle_beta   90.00
_cell.angle_gamma   90.00
#
_symmetry.space_group_name_H-M   'P 1'
#
loop_
_entity.id
_entity.type
_entity.pdbx_description
1 polymer ?
#
loop_
_entity_poly.entity_id
_entity_poly.type
_entity_poly.pdbx_seq_one_letter_code
_entity_poly.pdbx_strand_id
1 'polypeptide(L)'
;MHNRIEKIKDQLPEGYKDIAVLARHIFDAFDKLVGEHRRLIAIKATARIKPNPDEERTFFETINQVKMIILDELEKTTQDIEHKGDKNWDKNYRDGIE
;
A
#
# COMPACT_ATOMS: atom_id res chain seq x y z
N MET A 1 7.57 -4.14 -2.87
CA MET A 1 6.29 -3.60 -3.38
C MET A 1 6.46 -2.21 -3.99
N HIS A 2 7.34 -1.35 -3.46
CA HIS A 2 7.70 -0.08 -4.10
C HIS A 2 8.03 -0.20 -5.59
N ASN A 3 8.84 -1.19 -5.99
CA ASN A 3 9.15 -1.41 -7.42
C ASN A 3 7.91 -1.71 -8.28
N ARG A 4 6.84 -2.30 -7.72
CA ARG A 4 5.57 -2.50 -8.47
C ARG A 4 4.84 -1.17 -8.63
N ILE A 5 4.78 -0.35 -7.58
CA ILE A 5 4.18 0.99 -7.63
C ILE A 5 4.90 1.89 -8.65
N GLU A 6 6.23 1.85 -8.71
CA GLU A 6 6.99 2.62 -9.69
C GLU A 6 6.71 2.16 -11.12
N LYS A 7 6.62 0.84 -11.38
CA LYS A 7 6.22 0.31 -12.69
C LYS A 7 4.82 0.79 -13.09
N ILE A 8 3.86 0.74 -12.16
CA ILE A 8 2.49 1.23 -12.40
C ILE A 8 2.51 2.73 -12.74
N LYS A 9 3.28 3.53 -11.98
CA LYS A 9 3.44 4.97 -12.25
C LYS A 9 3.97 5.23 -13.66
N ASP A 10 4.90 4.42 -14.15
CA ASP A 10 5.48 4.57 -15.49
C ASP A 10 4.51 4.14 -16.59
N GLN A 11 3.55 3.25 -16.30
CA GLN A 11 2.50 2.80 -17.23
C GLN A 11 1.32 3.78 -17.30
N LEU A 12 1.02 4.47 -16.19
CA LEU A 12 -0.10 5.39 -16.11
C LEU A 12 0.08 6.63 -17.03
N PRO A 13 -0.99 7.10 -17.68
CA PRO A 13 -0.98 8.38 -18.38
C PRO A 13 -0.66 9.54 -17.41
N GLU A 14 -0.07 10.63 -17.92
CA GLU A 14 0.46 11.73 -17.10
C GLU A 14 -0.53 12.26 -16.05
N GLY A 15 -1.82 12.40 -16.42
CA GLY A 15 -2.86 12.90 -15.51
C GLY A 15 -3.29 11.94 -14.40
N TYR A 16 -2.80 10.70 -14.39
CA TYR A 16 -3.15 9.68 -13.39
C TYR A 16 -1.96 9.27 -12.52
N LYS A 17 -0.73 9.73 -12.80
CA LYS A 17 0.48 9.31 -12.06
C LYS A 17 0.42 9.67 -10.57
N ASP A 18 -0.33 10.70 -10.20
CA ASP A 18 -0.49 11.15 -8.82
C ASP A 18 -1.05 10.05 -7.91
N ILE A 19 -1.89 9.15 -8.42
CA ILE A 19 -2.44 8.04 -7.60
C ILE A 19 -1.36 7.03 -7.20
N ALA A 20 -0.41 6.75 -8.09
CA ALA A 20 0.72 5.89 -7.80
C ALA A 20 1.72 6.59 -6.86
N VAL A 21 1.91 7.91 -7.01
CA VAL A 21 2.72 8.72 -6.08
C VAL A 21 2.11 8.72 -4.68
N LEU A 22 0.79 8.86 -4.56
CA LEU A 22 0.09 8.77 -3.29
C LEU A 22 0.28 7.39 -2.64
N ALA A 23 0.08 6.31 -3.39
CA ALA A 23 0.29 4.95 -2.89
C ALA A 23 1.73 4.77 -2.37
N ARG A 24 2.73 5.30 -3.09
CA ARG A 24 4.12 5.30 -2.63
C ARG A 24 4.31 6.04 -1.30
N HIS A 25 3.73 7.24 -1.15
CA HIS A 25 3.83 7.98 0.11
C HIS A 25 3.18 7.23 1.29
N ILE A 26 2.08 6.52 1.06
CA ILE A 26 1.46 5.68 2.08
C ILE A 26 2.40 4.53 2.48
N PHE A 27 3.08 3.91 1.51
CA PHE A 27 4.06 2.84 1.78
C PHE A 27 5.25 3.34 2.60
N ASP A 28 5.75 4.53 2.26
CA ASP A 28 6.85 5.18 3.00
C ASP A 28 6.41 5.52 4.43
N ALA A 29 5.17 5.96 4.63
CA ALA A 29 4.60 6.19 5.95
C ALA A 29 4.54 4.90 6.78
N PHE A 30 4.16 3.76 6.18
CA PHE A 30 4.20 2.46 6.86
C PHE A 30 5.62 2.01 7.20
N ASP A 31 6.60 2.24 6.32
CA ASP A 31 8.00 1.91 6.61
C ASP A 31 8.54 2.74 7.79
N LYS A 32 8.17 4.02 7.84
CA LYS A 32 8.46 4.89 8.98
C LYS A 32 7.81 4.36 10.26
N LEU A 33 6.53 4.00 10.22
CA LEU A 33 5.80 3.44 11.37
C LEU A 33 6.44 2.14 11.87
N VAL A 34 6.87 1.25 10.97
CA VAL A 34 7.61 0.04 11.32
C VAL A 34 8.93 0.37 12.01
N GLY A 35 9.65 1.39 11.51
CA GLY A 35 10.88 1.88 12.13
C GLY A 35 10.65 2.42 13.55
N GLU A 36 9.59 3.20 13.75
CA GLU A 36 9.19 3.75 15.05
C GLU A 36 8.79 2.63 16.04
N HIS A 37 8.02 1.64 15.57
CA HIS A 37 7.65 0.47 16.36
C HIS A 37 8.89 -0.31 16.85
N ARG A 38 9.84 -0.59 15.96
CA ARG A 38 11.10 -1.26 16.34
C ARG A 38 11.88 -0.49 17.40
N ARG A 39 11.95 0.84 17.29
CA ARG A 39 12.59 1.69 18.31
C ARG A 39 11.87 1.61 19.65
N LEU A 40 10.54 1.64 19.64
CA LEU A 40 9.72 1.50 20.84
C LEU A 40 9.96 0.14 21.54
N ILE A 41 10.01 -0.95 20.78
CA ILE A 41 10.29 -2.29 21.32
C ILE A 41 11.69 -2.38 21.91
N ALA A 42 12.70 -1.78 21.27
CA ALA A 42 14.05 -1.73 21.81
C ALA A 42 14.12 -0.96 23.15
N ILE A 43 13.39 0.16 23.26
CA ILE A 43 13.27 0.94 24.51
C ILE A 43 12.60 0.10 25.61
N LYS A 44 11.48 -0.56 25.29
CA LYS A 44 10.77 -1.46 26.23
C LYS A 44 11.66 -2.60 26.72
N ALA A 45 12.42 -3.23 25.81
CA ALA A 45 13.36 -4.30 26.16
C ALA A 45 14.46 -3.82 27.11
N THR A 46 14.97 -2.59 26.93
CA THR A 46 15.94 -1.96 27.84
C THR A 46 15.34 -1.76 29.24
N ALA A 47 14.05 -1.44 29.32
CA ALA A 47 13.29 -1.37 30.57
C ALA A 47 12.88 -2.75 31.14
N ARG A 48 13.40 -3.86 30.58
CA ARG A 48 13.08 -5.26 30.94
C ARG A 48 11.60 -5.63 30.73
N ILE A 49 10.86 -4.85 29.94
CA ILE A 49 9.52 -5.19 29.49
C ILE A 49 9.66 -6.10 28.28
N LYS A 50 9.27 -7.36 28.42
CA LYS A 50 9.33 -8.32 27.32
C LYS A 50 8.24 -7.98 26.29
N PRO A 51 8.57 -7.90 24.99
CA PRO A 51 7.56 -7.77 23.95
C PRO A 51 6.69 -9.03 23.89
N ASN A 52 5.41 -8.84 23.60
CA ASN A 52 4.47 -9.93 23.36
C ASN A 52 4.66 -10.43 21.91
N PRO A 53 5.09 -11.68 21.68
CA PRO A 53 5.33 -12.20 20.33
C PRO A 53 4.09 -12.16 19.43
N ASP A 54 2.90 -12.35 19.99
CA ASP A 54 1.66 -12.36 19.23
C ASP A 54 1.28 -10.95 18.76
N GLU A 55 1.51 -9.93 19.59
CA GLU A 55 1.31 -8.52 19.23
C GLU A 55 2.29 -8.09 18.14
N GLU A 56 3.56 -8.47 18.25
CA GLU A 56 4.58 -8.17 17.24
C GLU A 56 4.21 -8.78 15.89
N ARG A 57 3.86 -10.08 15.88
CA ARG A 57 3.42 -10.77 14.67
C ARG A 57 2.21 -10.08 14.06
N THR A 58 1.18 -9.83 14.87
CA THR A 58 -0.06 -9.18 14.41
C THR A 58 0.21 -7.81 13.79
N PHE A 59 1.11 -7.02 14.39
CA PHE A 59 1.50 -5.71 13.88
C PHE A 59 2.11 -5.81 12.48
N PHE A 60 3.13 -6.66 12.29
CA PHE A 60 3.79 -6.79 10.99
C PHE A 60 2.88 -7.40 9.92
N GLU A 61 2.06 -8.38 10.29
CA GLU A 61 1.09 -9.00 9.39
C GLU A 61 0.04 -7.98 8.92
N THR A 62 -0.50 -7.18 9.85
CA THR A 62 -1.49 -6.14 9.53
C THR A 62 -0.91 -5.11 8.56
N ILE A 63 0.30 -4.60 8.81
CA ILE A 63 0.96 -3.64 7.92
C ILE A 63 1.14 -4.24 6.52
N ASN A 64 1.57 -5.50 6.44
CA ASN A 64 1.77 -6.17 5.16
C ASN A 64 0.44 -6.42 4.42
N GLN A 65 -0.62 -6.81 5.14
CA GLN A 65 -1.95 -6.99 4.56
C GLN A 65 -2.50 -5.68 3.99
N VAL A 66 -2.40 -4.57 4.75
CA VAL A 66 -2.86 -3.26 4.26
C VAL A 66 -2.06 -2.79 3.04
N LYS A 67 -0.74 -2.98 3.03
CA LYS A 67 0.08 -2.71 1.84
C LYS A 67 -0.39 -3.54 0.63
N MET A 68 -0.67 -4.83 0.81
CA MET A 68 -1.18 -5.68 -0.27
C MET A 68 -2.53 -5.18 -0.80
N ILE A 69 -3.46 -4.80 0.06
CA ILE A 69 -4.76 -4.25 -0.33
C ILE A 69 -4.56 -2.99 -1.17
N ILE A 70 -3.76 -2.02 -0.69
CA ILE A 70 -3.53 -0.77 -1.43
C ILE A 70 -2.91 -1.04 -2.80
N LEU A 71 -1.96 -1.97 -2.90
CA LEU A 71 -1.34 -2.33 -4.18
C LEU A 71 -2.33 -2.98 -5.13
N ASP A 72 -3.16 -3.91 -4.65
CA ASP A 72 -4.18 -4.60 -5.44
C ASP A 72 -5.23 -3.60 -5.98
N GLU A 73 -5.70 -2.69 -5.14
CA GLU A 73 -6.65 -1.66 -5.55
C GLU A 73 -6.03 -0.65 -6.54
N LEU A 74 -4.73 -0.32 -6.39
CA LEU A 74 -3.99 0.49 -7.36
C LEU A 74 -3.85 -0.24 -8.71
N GLU A 75 -3.59 -1.54 -8.71
CA GLU A 75 -3.49 -2.35 -9.93
C GLU A 75 -4.84 -2.42 -10.67
N LYS A 76 -5.94 -2.69 -9.96
CA LYS A 76 -7.30 -2.65 -10.52
C LYS A 76 -7.66 -1.29 -11.09
N THR A 77 -7.34 -0.22 -10.36
CA THR A 77 -7.59 1.16 -10.81
C THR A 77 -6.79 1.48 -12.08
N THR A 78 -5.55 1.00 -12.15
CA THR A 78 -4.69 1.17 -13.33
C THR A 78 -5.27 0.44 -14.54
N GLN A 79 -5.72 -0.80 -14.37
CA GLN A 79 -6.37 -1.57 -15.44
C GLN A 79 -7.61 -0.84 -15.99
N ASP A 80 -8.46 -0.31 -15.13
CA ASP A 80 -9.66 0.43 -15.56
C ASP A 80 -9.31 1.73 -16.30
N ILE A 81 -8.21 2.40 -15.92
CA ILE A 81 -7.71 3.59 -16.63
C ILE A 81 -7.16 3.21 -18.01
N GLU A 82 -6.38 2.13 -18.10
CA GLU A 82 -5.78 1.66 -19.36
C GLU A 82 -6.83 1.20 -20.38
N HIS A 83 -7.91 0.57 -19.93
CA HIS A 83 -8.99 0.07 -20.79
C HIS A 83 -10.14 1.07 -20.95
N LYS A 84 -9.92 2.34 -20.62
CA LYS A 84 -10.94 3.38 -20.75
C LYS A 84 -11.40 3.52 -22.20
N GLY A 85 -12.65 3.15 -22.45
CA GLY A 85 -13.27 3.21 -23.78
C GLY A 85 -13.31 1.86 -24.52
N ASP A 86 -12.71 0.80 -23.96
CA ASP A 86 -12.94 -0.55 -24.43
C ASP A 86 -14.34 -1.02 -24.03
N LYS A 87 -15.16 -1.39 -25.02
CA LYS A 87 -16.55 -1.83 -24.85
C LYS A 87 -16.65 -3.26 -24.32
N ASN A 88 -15.58 -4.04 -24.42
CA ASN A 88 -15.53 -5.45 -24.00
C ASN A 88 -14.79 -5.62 -22.65
N TRP A 89 -14.32 -4.53 -22.04
CA TRP A 89 -13.65 -4.57 -20.75
C TRP A 89 -14.68 -4.71 -19.60
N ASP A 90 -14.44 -5.68 -18.72
CA ASP A 90 -15.19 -5.85 -17.47
C ASP A 90 -14.51 -5.04 -16.37
N LYS A 91 -15.13 -3.92 -15.97
CA LYS A 91 -14.51 -2.94 -15.07
C LYS A 91 -14.40 -3.48 -13.65
N ASN A 92 -13.27 -3.20 -13.01
CA ASN A 92 -13.09 -3.47 -11.58
C ASN A 92 -13.96 -2.55 -10.72
N TYR A 93 -14.11 -1.28 -11.13
CA TYR A 93 -14.97 -0.30 -10.46
C TYR A 93 -15.99 0.31 -11.42
N ARG A 94 -17.19 0.60 -10.89
CA ARG A 94 -18.23 1.31 -11.64
C ARG A 94 -17.84 2.77 -11.83
N ASP A 95 -18.10 3.33 -13.01
CA ASP A 95 -17.88 4.76 -13.26
C ASP A 95 -18.89 5.58 -12.45
N GLY A 96 -18.40 6.38 -11.51
CA GLY A 96 -19.23 7.25 -10.69
C GLY A 96 -20.02 6.50 -9.63
N ILE A 97 -20.00 7.03 -8.41
CA ILE A 97 -20.96 6.70 -7.37
C ILE A 97 -22.30 7.34 -7.82
N GLU A 98 -23.37 6.56 -7.90
CA GLU A 98 -24.74 7.11 -7.83
C GLU A 98 -25.03 7.63 -6.42
#